data_AF-A0A6C0U0S3-F1
#
_entry.id   AF-A0A6C0U0S3-F1
#
_cell.length_a   1.000
_cell.length_b   1.000
_cell.length_c   1.000
_cell.angle_alpha   90.00
_cell.angle_beta   90.00
_cell.angle_gamma   90.00
#
_symmetry.space_group_name_H-M   'P 1'
#
loop_
_entity.id
_entity.type
_entity.pdbx_description
1 polymer ?
#
loop_
_entity_poly.entity_id
_entity_poly.type
_entity_poly.pdbx_seq_one_letter_code
_entity_poly.pdbx_strand_id
1 'polypeptide(L)'
;MPKPGPRTMYKYSDEFKATAVKLSELPGVAIQDVAESLYIHPFMLSRWRKQVREGVIMTKGAEINKEVAAESKELRRIKRDYQRLQVEHDLLKKAIEYTSTRKAKSSPSSTTTKGRSR
;
A
#
# COMPACT_ATOMS: atom_id res chain seq x y z
N MET A 1 46.90 20.51 -13.63
CA MET A 1 45.78 19.74 -13.03
C MET A 1 45.13 18.91 -14.11
N PRO A 2 45.15 17.56 -14.05
CA PRO A 2 44.41 16.74 -15.00
C PRO A 2 42.90 16.96 -14.81
N LYS A 3 42.18 17.25 -15.90
CA LYS A 3 40.71 17.34 -15.87
C LYS A 3 40.17 15.91 -15.71
N PRO A 4 39.19 15.67 -14.81
CA PRO A 4 38.57 14.37 -14.72
C PRO A 4 37.92 14.03 -16.07
N GLY A 5 38.28 12.87 -16.62
CA GLY A 5 37.70 12.36 -17.85
C GLY A 5 36.18 12.20 -17.75
N PRO A 6 35.47 12.04 -18.87
CA PRO A 6 34.02 11.90 -18.87
C PRO A 6 33.60 10.73 -17.98
N ARG A 7 32.82 11.02 -16.93
CA ARG A 7 32.21 9.99 -16.09
C ARG A 7 31.23 9.19 -16.95
N THR A 8 31.60 7.97 -17.30
CA THR A 8 30.72 7.03 -17.99
C THR A 8 29.67 6.54 -16.99
N MET A 9 28.62 7.32 -16.80
CA MET A 9 27.44 6.90 -16.04
C MET A 9 26.65 5.93 -16.92
N TYR A 10 26.34 4.74 -16.41
CA TYR A 10 25.45 3.80 -17.10
C TYR A 10 24.10 4.48 -17.33
N LYS A 11 23.72 4.66 -18.60
CA LYS A 11 22.47 5.33 -18.98
C LYS A 11 21.40 4.27 -19.18
N TYR A 12 20.25 4.44 -18.53
CA TYR A 12 19.07 3.63 -18.83
C TYR A 12 18.61 3.87 -20.27
N SER A 13 18.14 2.81 -20.93
CA SER A 13 17.54 2.89 -22.26
C SER A 13 16.26 3.73 -22.24
N ASP A 14 15.92 4.35 -23.37
CA ASP A 14 14.72 5.19 -23.44
C ASP A 14 13.43 4.37 -23.36
N GLU A 15 13.46 3.12 -23.83
CA GLU A 15 12.38 2.14 -23.63
C GLU A 15 12.15 1.86 -22.14
N PHE A 16 13.21 1.65 -21.36
CA PHE A 16 13.09 1.41 -19.93
C PHE A 16 12.46 2.61 -19.22
N LYS A 17 12.91 3.84 -19.55
CA LYS A 17 12.34 5.06 -18.98
C LYS A 17 10.88 5.23 -19.37
N ALA A 18 10.51 4.94 -20.62
CA ALA A 18 9.13 5.04 -21.10
C ALA A 18 8.22 4.05 -20.36
N THR A 19 8.64 2.80 -20.19
CA THR A 19 7.89 1.78 -19.44
C THR A 19 7.75 2.17 -17.96
N ALA A 20 8.82 2.64 -17.32
CA ALA A 20 8.78 3.10 -15.93
C ALA A 20 7.78 4.26 -15.74
N VAL A 21 7.79 5.25 -16.65
CA VAL A 21 6.84 6.35 -16.62
C VAL A 21 5.41 5.85 -16.79
N LYS A 22 5.15 4.95 -17.74
CA LYS A 22 3.82 4.38 -17.96
C LYS A 22 3.31 3.58 -16.76
N LEU A 23 4.15 2.79 -16.11
CA LEU A 23 3.79 2.10 -14.85
C LEU A 23 3.38 3.08 -13.75
N SER A 24 4.07 4.22 -13.66
CA SER A 24 3.75 5.26 -12.68
C SER A 24 2.43 5.99 -12.97
N GLU A 25 2.01 6.09 -14.23
CA GLU A 25 0.77 6.77 -14.65
C GLU A 25 -0.50 5.95 -14.38
N LEU A 26 -0.35 4.66 -14.06
CA LEU A 26 -1.48 3.81 -13.71
C LEU A 26 -2.24 4.34 -12.49
N PRO A 27 -3.60 4.33 -12.51
CA PRO A 27 -4.40 4.91 -11.44
C PRO A 27 -4.14 4.20 -10.11
N GLY A 28 -3.82 4.96 -9.06
CA GLY A 28 -3.59 4.46 -7.71
C GLY A 28 -2.23 3.77 -7.50
N VAL A 29 -1.27 3.97 -8.39
CA VAL A 29 0.14 3.60 -8.19
C VAL A 29 0.91 4.78 -7.60
N ALA A 30 1.64 4.57 -6.50
CA ALA A 30 2.56 5.59 -6.00
C ALA A 30 3.90 5.53 -6.77
N ILE A 31 4.52 6.70 -6.96
CA ILE A 31 5.85 6.81 -7.58
C ILE A 31 6.89 6.00 -6.80
N GLN A 32 6.74 5.97 -5.47
CA GLN A 32 7.63 5.24 -4.56
C GLN A 32 7.59 3.74 -4.83
N ASP A 33 6.40 3.15 -4.94
CA ASP A 33 6.22 1.71 -5.19
C ASP A 33 6.87 1.26 -6.51
N VAL A 34 6.74 2.08 -7.57
CA VAL A 34 7.35 1.78 -8.89
C VAL A 34 8.86 1.95 -8.85
N ALA A 35 9.34 2.95 -8.12
CA ALA A 35 10.76 3.19 -7.98
C ALA A 35 11.44 2.05 -7.20
N GLU A 36 10.79 1.58 -6.13
CA GLU A 36 11.25 0.43 -5.33
C GLU A 36 11.27 -0.86 -6.17
N SER A 37 10.20 -1.14 -6.92
CA SER A 37 10.14 -2.35 -7.77
C SER A 37 11.17 -2.37 -8.89
N LEU A 38 11.51 -1.20 -9.43
CA LEU A 38 12.53 -1.05 -10.48
C LEU A 38 13.94 -0.81 -9.92
N TYR A 39 14.12 -0.80 -8.59
CA TYR A 39 15.38 -0.49 -7.90
C TYR A 39 16.01 0.83 -8.37
N ILE A 40 15.18 1.84 -8.59
CA ILE A 40 15.59 3.19 -8.98
C ILE A 40 15.24 4.18 -7.87
N HIS A 41 15.98 5.28 -7.77
CA HIS A 41 15.62 6.36 -6.86
C HIS A 41 14.34 7.07 -7.36
N PRO A 42 13.33 7.36 -6.50
CA PRO A 42 12.06 7.98 -6.91
C PRO A 42 12.22 9.30 -7.67
N PHE A 43 13.25 10.08 -7.34
CA PHE A 43 13.61 11.30 -8.06
C PHE A 43 13.87 11.08 -9.56
N MET A 44 14.48 9.94 -9.94
CA MET A 44 14.72 9.62 -11.35
C MET A 44 13.42 9.45 -12.11
N LEU A 45 12.43 8.79 -11.50
CA LEU A 45 11.12 8.58 -12.10
C LEU A 45 10.35 9.90 -12.28
N SER A 46 10.42 10.80 -11.29
CA SER A 46 9.90 12.16 -11.39
C SER A 46 10.56 12.96 -12.51
N ARG A 47 11.88 12.80 -12.68
CA ARG A 47 12.63 13.43 -13.78
C ARG A 47 12.18 12.89 -15.14
N TRP A 48 12.01 11.58 -15.28
CA TRP A 48 11.57 10.97 -16.54
C TRP A 48 10.14 11.38 -16.92
N ARG A 49 9.23 11.51 -15.95
CA ARG A 49 7.89 12.11 -16.18
C ARG A 49 7.97 13.51 -16.79
N LYS A 50 8.88 14.35 -16.28
CA LYS A 50 9.12 15.68 -16.83
C LYS A 50 9.65 15.60 -18.27
N GLN A 51 10.61 14.71 -18.53
CA GLN A 51 11.20 14.51 -19.87
C GLN A 51 10.19 13.97 -20.90
N VAL A 52 9.23 13.14 -20.48
CA VAL A 52 8.12 12.69 -21.34
C VAL A 52 7.19 13.84 -21.70
N ARG A 53 6.83 14.70 -20.72
CA ARG A 53 6.01 15.90 -20.99
C ARG A 53 6.70 16.90 -21.92
N GLU A 54 8.02 17.00 -21.81
CA GLU A 54 8.86 17.87 -22.64
C GLU A 54 9.19 17.25 -24.02
N GLY A 55 8.70 16.04 -24.32
CA GLY A 55 8.91 15.37 -25.61
C GLY A 55 10.33 14.85 -25.84
N VAL A 56 11.18 14.83 -24.81
CA VAL A 56 12.57 14.34 -24.88
C VAL A 56 12.61 12.81 -24.94
N ILE A 57 11.63 12.14 -24.31
CA ILE A 57 11.48 10.68 -24.33
C ILE A 57 10.21 10.34 -25.10
N MET A 58 10.35 9.62 -26.22
CA MET A 58 9.22 9.16 -27.03
C MET A 58 8.55 7.94 -26.37
N THR A 59 7.34 8.10 -25.84
CA THR A 59 6.57 7.02 -25.19
C THR A 59 5.75 6.15 -26.13
N LYS A 60 5.84 6.38 -27.46
CA LYS A 60 4.96 5.79 -28.47
C LYS A 60 5.02 4.25 -28.58
N GLY A 61 6.02 3.57 -28.01
CA GLY A 61 6.18 2.11 -28.13
C GLY A 61 5.96 1.28 -26.86
N ALA A 62 5.81 1.88 -25.68
CA ALA A 62 5.73 1.11 -24.43
C ALA A 62 4.28 0.63 -24.13
N GLU A 63 3.68 -0.23 -24.93
CA GLU A 63 2.37 -0.80 -24.56
C GLU A 63 2.51 -1.54 -23.22
N ILE A 64 1.82 -1.09 -22.15
CA ILE A 64 1.67 -1.92 -20.96
C ILE A 64 0.66 -3.01 -21.34
N ASN A 65 1.03 -4.28 -21.20
CA ASN A 65 0.11 -5.40 -21.40
C ASN A 65 -1.15 -5.18 -20.55
N LYS A 66 -2.30 -5.03 -21.22
CA LYS A 66 -3.58 -4.68 -20.60
C LYS A 66 -4.03 -5.71 -19.55
N GLU A 67 -3.60 -6.96 -19.71
CA GLU A 67 -3.84 -8.07 -18.79
C GLU A 67 -3.18 -7.81 -17.42
N VAL A 68 -1.90 -7.38 -17.41
CA VAL A 68 -1.17 -7.05 -16.17
C VAL A 68 -1.82 -5.89 -15.42
N ALA A 69 -2.41 -4.93 -16.15
CA ALA A 69 -3.14 -3.82 -15.55
C ALA A 69 -4.47 -4.26 -14.92
N ALA A 70 -5.16 -5.23 -15.52
CA ALA A 70 -6.40 -5.79 -14.99
C ALA A 70 -6.16 -6.60 -13.71
N GLU A 71 -5.16 -7.49 -13.71
CA GLU A 71 -4.75 -8.28 -12.55
C GLU A 71 -4.35 -7.39 -11.36
N SER A 72 -3.62 -6.31 -11.64
CA SER A 72 -3.22 -5.32 -10.62
C SER A 72 -4.43 -4.65 -9.95
N LYS A 73 -5.55 -4.49 -10.64
CA LYS A 73 -6.78 -3.88 -10.09
C LYS A 73 -7.49 -4.84 -9.15
N GLU A 74 -7.55 -6.12 -9.50
CA GLU A 74 -8.17 -7.16 -8.68
C GLU A 74 -7.39 -7.37 -7.39
N LEU A 75 -6.06 -7.48 -7.48
CA LEU A 75 -5.18 -7.58 -6.30
C LEU A 75 -5.40 -6.42 -5.31
N ARG A 76 -5.63 -5.20 -5.82
CA ARG A 76 -5.91 -4.05 -4.95
C ARG A 76 -7.28 -4.10 -4.31
N ARG A 77 -8.30 -4.60 -4.99
CA ARG A 77 -9.64 -4.79 -4.41
C ARG A 77 -9.55 -5.79 -3.27
N ILE A 78 -8.96 -6.96 -3.54
CA ILE A 78 -8.76 -8.03 -2.55
C ILE A 78 -7.99 -7.52 -1.33
N LYS A 79 -6.91 -6.76 -1.52
CA LYS A 79 -6.13 -6.21 -0.40
C LYS A 79 -6.94 -5.24 0.47
N ARG A 80 -7.79 -4.39 -0.11
CA ARG A 80 -8.66 -3.48 0.65
C ARG A 80 -9.73 -4.24 1.42
N ASP A 81 -10.34 -5.24 0.78
CA ASP A 81 -11.39 -6.04 1.40
C ASP A 81 -10.82 -6.86 2.56
N TYR A 82 -9.62 -7.43 2.39
CA TYR A 82 -8.88 -8.12 3.45
C TYR A 82 -8.59 -7.20 4.65
N GLN A 83 -8.10 -5.97 4.40
CA GLN A 83 -7.85 -5.01 5.46
C GLN A 83 -9.13 -4.62 6.23
N ARG A 84 -10.24 -4.41 5.51
CA ARG A 84 -11.54 -4.15 6.14
C ARG A 84 -11.97 -5.32 7.02
N LEU A 85 -11.89 -6.53 6.49
CA LEU A 85 -12.27 -7.75 7.20
C LEU A 85 -11.43 -7.95 8.47
N GLN A 86 -10.13 -7.65 8.41
CA GLN A 86 -9.23 -7.74 9.56
C GLN A 86 -9.64 -6.77 10.68
N VAL A 87 -9.98 -5.52 10.33
CA VAL A 87 -10.45 -4.52 11.29
C VAL A 87 -11.79 -4.93 11.92
N GLU A 88 -12.74 -5.39 11.12
CA GLU A 88 -14.04 -5.89 11.62
C GLU A 88 -13.86 -7.07 12.56
N HIS A 89 -13.00 -8.02 12.20
CA HIS A 89 -12.69 -9.18 13.01
C HIS A 89 -12.02 -8.81 14.35
N ASP A 90 -11.07 -7.87 14.34
CA ASP A 90 -10.42 -7.39 15.56
C ASP A 90 -11.41 -6.67 16.48
N LEU A 91 -12.36 -5.92 15.91
CA LEU A 91 -13.42 -5.28 16.67
C LEU A 91 -14.36 -6.32 17.33
N LEU A 92 -14.77 -7.34 16.57
CA LEU A 92 -15.62 -8.42 17.09
C LEU A 92 -14.93 -9.19 18.22
N LYS A 93 -13.64 -9.50 18.07
CA LYS A 93 -12.84 -10.12 19.14
C LYS A 93 -12.86 -9.30 20.43
N LYS A 94 -12.59 -7.99 20.33
CA LYS A 94 -12.62 -7.07 21.49
C LYS A 94 -14.01 -7.02 22.14
N ALA A 95 -15.09 -7.07 21.37
CA ALA A 95 -16.45 -7.10 21.91
C ALA A 95 -16.74 -8.40 22.67
N ILE A 96 -16.29 -9.55 22.17
CA ILE A 96 -16.40 -10.85 22.85
C ILE A 96 -15.61 -10.84 24.17
N GLU A 97 -14.38 -10.34 24.16
CA GLU A 97 -13.56 -10.18 25.37
C GLU A 97 -14.25 -9.28 26.41
N TYR A 98 -14.82 -8.15 25.97
CA TYR A 98 -15.51 -7.22 26.85
C TYR A 98 -16.78 -7.80 27.49
N THR A 99 -17.55 -8.60 26.75
CA THR A 99 -18.79 -9.21 27.27
C THR A 99 -18.52 -10.42 28.16
N SER A 100 -17.55 -11.25 27.79
CA SER A 100 -17.13 -12.42 28.58
C SER A 100 -16.56 -12.04 29.95
N THR A 101 -15.72 -11.00 30.03
CA THR A 101 -15.15 -10.51 31.31
C THR A 101 -16.20 -9.97 32.29
N ARG A 102 -17.33 -9.46 31.80
CA ARG A 102 -18.44 -8.95 32.65
C ARG A 102 -19.29 -10.05 33.27
N LYS A 103 -19.45 -11.17 32.59
CA LYS A 103 -20.26 -12.30 33.09
C LYS A 103 -19.69 -12.93 34.37
N ALA A 104 -18.40 -12.70 34.66
CA ALA A 104 -17.74 -13.20 35.87
C ALA A 104 -17.98 -12.33 37.14
N LYS A 105 -18.58 -11.14 37.01
CA LYS A 105 -18.96 -10.30 38.16
C LYS A 105 -20.46 -10.41 38.40
N SER A 106 -20.92 -11.60 38.79
CA SER A 106 -22.25 -11.73 39.38
C SER A 106 -22.34 -10.83 40.60
N SER A 107 -23.34 -9.95 40.64
CA SER A 107 -23.67 -9.16 41.81
C SER A 107 -23.91 -10.11 43.00
N PRO A 108 -23.39 -9.83 44.21
CA PRO A 108 -23.63 -10.68 45.35
C PRO A 108 -25.14 -10.63 45.63
N SER A 109 -25.79 -11.77 45.45
CA SER A 109 -27.20 -11.97 45.78
C SER A 109 -27.42 -11.54 47.23
N SER A 110 -28.35 -10.61 47.44
CA SER A 110 -28.69 -10.10 48.77
C SER A 110 -29.24 -11.23 49.63
N THR A 111 -28.44 -11.76 50.55
CA THR A 111 -28.91 -12.72 51.55
C THR A 111 -29.89 -12.01 52.48
N THR A 112 -31.18 -12.27 52.31
CA THR A 112 -32.24 -11.82 53.22
C THR A 112 -31.92 -12.32 54.62
N THR A 113 -31.46 -11.43 55.48
CA THR A 113 -31.13 -11.74 56.87
C THR A 113 -32.45 -12.03 57.58
N LYS A 114 -32.71 -13.30 57.93
CA LYS A 114 -33.84 -13.67 58.79
C LYS A 114 -33.71 -12.93 60.11
N GLY A 115 -34.55 -11.92 60.31
CA GLY A 115 -34.70 -11.25 61.60
C GLY A 115 -35.22 -12.25 62.63
N ARG A 116 -34.40 -12.54 63.64
CA ARG A 116 -34.78 -13.29 64.84
C ARG A 116 -34.64 -12.34 66.03
N SER A 117 -35.76 -11.94 66.62
CA SER A 117 -35.89 -11.18 67.88
C SER A 117 -37.39 -10.96 68.09
N ARG A 118 -38.03 -11.20 69.23
CA ARG A 118 -37.64 -11.66 70.57
C ARG A 118 -38.87 -12.33 71.18
#